data_AF-A0A3A1UPG0-F1
#
_entry.id   AF-A0A3A1UPG0-F1
#
_cell.length_a   1.000
_cell.length_b   1.000
_cell.length_c   1.000
_cell.angle_alpha   90.00
_cell.angle_beta   90.00
_cell.angle_gamma   90.00
#
_symmetry.space_group_name_H-M   'P 1'
#
loop_
_entity.id
_entity.type
_entity.pdbx_description
1 polymer ?
#
loop_
_entity_poly.entity_id
_entity_poly.type
_entity_poly.pdbx_seq_one_letter_code
_entity_poly.pdbx_strand_id
1 'polypeptide(L)' 'MVKNTVAGWDGAGWAAVTAKNTIARRKDAVEVAVTVEKTVAGWDGGGWVAVMAKNTIAGRKDAVGVAVTA' A
#
# COMPACT_ATOMS: atom_id res chain seq x y z
N MET A 1 6.00 -2.93 -13.24
CA MET A 1 5.50 -2.32 -11.98
C MET A 1 3.98 -2.22 -12.11
N VAL A 2 3.24 -2.59 -11.07
CA VAL A 2 1.77 -2.46 -11.04
C VAL A 2 1.40 -1.53 -9.90
N LYS A 3 0.53 -0.55 -10.14
CA LYS A 3 -0.01 0.37 -9.13
C LYS A 3 -1.54 0.34 -9.22
N ASN A 4 -2.19 0.15 -8.08
CA ASN A 4 -3.65 0.23 -7.96
C ASN A 4 -4.00 1.22 -6.84
N THR A 5 -4.96 2.10 -7.10
CA THR A 5 -5.43 3.08 -6.12
C THR A 5 -6.95 3.01 -6.07
N VAL A 6 -7.48 2.84 -4.86
CA VAL A 6 -8.91 2.83 -4.57
C VAL A 6 -9.19 3.96 -3.59
N ALA A 7 -10.19 4.80 -3.88
CA ALA A 7 -10.65 5.84 -2.98
C ALA A 7 -12.16 5.69 -2.73
N GLY A 8 -12.60 6.01 -1.53
CA GLY A 8 -14.00 5.91 -1.12
C GLY A 8 -14.36 6.93 -0.05
N TRP A 9 -15.62 7.33 -0.05
CA TRP A 9 -16.24 8.20 0.95
C TRP A 9 -17.17 7.37 1.83
N ASP A 10 -17.01 7.45 3.15
CA ASP A 10 -17.80 6.65 4.11
C ASP A 10 -18.88 7.46 4.85
N GLY A 11 -19.09 8.72 4.45
CA GLY A 11 -20.04 9.63 5.11
C GLY A 11 -19.40 10.56 6.16
N ALA A 12 -18.25 10.19 6.72
CA ALA A 12 -17.51 11.00 7.70
C ALA A 12 -16.13 11.44 7.17
N GLY A 13 -15.58 10.73 6.19
CA GLY A 13 -14.28 11.02 5.63
C GLY A 13 -14.01 10.37 4.27
N TRP A 14 -12.95 10.85 3.62
CA TRP A 14 -12.35 10.25 2.44
C TRP A 14 -11.24 9.29 2.86
N ALA A 15 -11.29 8.06 2.37
CA ALA A 15 -10.19 7.12 2.49
C ALA A 15 -9.63 6.78 1.10
N ALA A 16 -8.31 6.73 0.99
CA ALA A 16 -7.61 6.29 -0.22
C ALA A 16 -6.56 5.24 0.14
N VAL A 17 -6.55 4.12 -0.59
CA VAL A 17 -5.56 3.05 -0.46
C VAL A 17 -4.86 2.89 -1.80
N THR A 18 -3.53 2.96 -1.78
CA THR A 18 -2.66 2.76 -2.93
C THR A 18 -1.76 1.57 -2.67
N ALA A 19 -1.84 0.55 -3.51
CA ALA A 19 -0.93 -0.58 -3.53
C ALA A 19 0.00 -0.48 -4.75
N LYS A 20 1.30 -0.68 -4.54
CA LYS A 20 2.34 -0.67 -5.56
C LYS A 20 3.16 -1.95 -5.45
N ASN A 21 3.21 -2.72 -6.53
CA ASN A 21 4.05 -3.91 -6.65
C ASN A 21 5.18 -3.67 -7.65
N THR A 22 6.40 -3.93 -7.20
CA THR A 22 7.64 -3.79 -7.97
C THR A 22 8.35 -5.13 -8.00
N ILE A 23 8.60 -5.65 -9.19
CA ILE A 23 9.39 -6.87 -9.40
C ILE A 23 10.69 -6.45 -10.07
N ALA A 24 11.81 -6.70 -9.41
CA ALA A 24 13.14 -6.50 -9.95
C ALA A 24 13.80 -7.86 -10.18
N ARG A 25 14.22 -8.13 -11.42
CA ARG A 25 14.93 -9.36 -11.77
C ARG A 25 16.43 -9.07 -11.77
N ARG A 26 17.16 -9.67 -10.84
CA ARG A 26 18.64 -9.73 -10.88
C ARG A 26 19.04 -11.05 -11.54
N LYS A 27 20.28 -11.13 -12.04
CA LYS A 27 20.83 -12.26 -12.81
C LYS A 27 20.52 -13.63 -12.17
N ASP A 28 20.47 -13.68 -10.84
CA ASP A 28 20.31 -14.91 -10.06
C ASP A 28 19.14 -14.89 -9.05
N ALA A 29 18.31 -13.84 -9.02
CA ALA A 29 17.21 -13.72 -8.05
C ALA A 29 16.07 -12.83 -8.55
N VAL A 30 14.85 -13.13 -8.11
CA VAL A 30 13.68 -12.24 -8.30
C VAL A 30 13.39 -11.58 -6.97
N GLU A 31 13.51 -10.26 -6.92
CA GLU A 31 13.13 -9.44 -5.77
C GLU A 31 11.74 -8.88 -6.01
N VAL A 32 10.82 -9.13 -5.08
CA VAL A 32 9.45 -8.64 -5.12
C VAL A 32 9.25 -7.71 -3.93
N ALA A 33 8.87 -6.48 -4.22
CA ALA A 33 8.53 -5.48 -3.22
C ALA A 33 7.08 -5.05 -3.40
N VAL A 34 6.30 -5.14 -2.32
CA VAL A 34 4.94 -4.63 -2.24
C VAL A 34 4.92 -3.48 -1.24
N THR A 35 4.49 -2.32 -1.71
CA THR A 35 4.26 -1.12 -0.90
C THR A 35 2.77 -0.84 -0.86
N VAL A 36 2.20 -0.71 0.33
CA VAL A 36 0.81 -0.27 0.54
C VAL A 36 0.82 1.04 1.31
N GLU A 37 0.15 2.04 0.77
CA GLU A 37 -0.04 3.37 1.34
C GLU A 37 -1.55 3.56 1.57
N LYS A 38 -1.95 3.84 2.81
CA LYS A 38 -3.33 4.15 3.18
C LYS A 38 -3.37 5.56 3.72
N THR A 39 -4.21 6.40 3.14
CA THR A 39 -4.52 7.75 3.59
C THR A 39 -5.98 7.80 4.01
N VAL A 40 -6.26 8.32 5.19
CA VAL A 40 -7.63 8.57 5.66
C VAL A 40 -7.72 10.02 6.07
N ALA A 41 -8.65 10.75 5.48
CA ALA A 41 -8.98 12.13 5.79
C ALA A 41 -10.40 12.20 6.36
N GLY A 42 -10.55 12.62 7.61
CA GLY A 42 -11.84 12.74 8.28
C GLY A 42 -12.05 14.16 8.82
N TRP A 43 -13.31 14.54 8.99
CA TRP A 43 -13.68 15.76 9.70
C TRP A 43 -13.84 15.48 11.20
N ASP A 44 -13.07 16.16 12.04
CA ASP A 44 -13.10 15.95 13.52
C ASP A 44 -14.01 16.93 14.27
N GLY A 45 -14.75 17.78 13.54
CA GLY A 45 -15.59 18.84 14.10
C GLY A 45 -14.89 20.21 14.17
N GLY A 46 -13.56 20.26 14.09
CA GLY A 46 -12.75 21.49 14.06
C GLY A 46 -11.93 21.69 12.79
N GLY A 47 -11.73 20.62 12.00
CA GLY A 47 -11.03 20.66 10.72
C GLY A 47 -10.96 19.30 10.02
N TRP A 48 -10.38 19.31 8.81
CA TRP A 48 -10.01 18.09 8.11
C TRP A 48 -8.65 17.59 8.60
N VAL A 49 -8.61 16.38 9.14
CA VAL A 49 -7.39 15.72 9.59
C VAL A 49 -7.10 14.54 8.69
N ALA A 50 -5.87 14.44 8.17
CA ALA A 50 -5.42 13.32 7.35
C ALA A 50 -4.32 12.51 8.04
N VAL A 51 -4.48 11.19 8.07
CA VAL A 51 -3.49 10.24 8.58
C VAL A 51 -3.01 9.36 7.43
N MET A 52 -1.69 9.18 7.31
CA MET A 52 -1.07 8.32 6.31
C MET A 52 -0.30 7.18 6.98
N ALA A 53 -0.56 5.95 6.55
CA ALA A 53 0.20 4.76 6.92
C ALA A 53 0.84 4.15 5.68
N LYS A 54 2.14 3.82 5.76
CA LYS A 54 2.89 3.18 4.69
C LYS A 54 3.54 1.91 5.20
N ASN A 55 3.30 0.80 4.52
CA ASN A 55 3.95 -0.46 4.79
C ASN A 55 4.67 -0.96 3.54
N THR A 56 5.90 -1.44 3.68
CA THR A 56 6.69 -1.97 2.56
C THR A 56 7.26 -3.32 2.97
N ILE A 57 6.94 -4.35 2.19
CA ILE A 57 7.47 -5.69 2.35
C ILE A 57 8.29 -6.02 1.11
N ALA A 58 9.54 -6.42 1.31
CA ALA A 58 10.42 -6.88 0.25
C ALA A 58 10.88 -8.31 0.55
N GLY A 59 10.78 -9.18 -0.45
CA GLY A 59 11.21 -10.57 -0.36
C GLY A 59 11.96 -10.99 -1.63
N ARG A 60 12.91 -11.93 -1.46
CA ARG A 60 13.46 -12.68 -2.59
C ARG A 60 12.58 -13.89 -2.85
N LYS A 61 12.31 -14.21 -4.12
CA LYS A 61 11.50 -15.36 -4.53
C LYS A 61 12.09 -16.71 -4.11
N ASP A 62 13.37 -16.72 -3.75
CA ASP A 62 14.14 -17.82 -3.16
C ASP A 62 13.88 -18.01 -1.65
N ALA A 63 13.19 -17.06 -0.99
CA ALA A 63 12.67 -17.19 0.37
C ALA A 63 11.13 -17.25 0.32
N VAL A 64 10.58 -18.35 0.84
CA VAL A 64 9.17 -18.71 1.07
C VAL A 64 8.16 -17.54 0.87
N GLY A 65 7.23 -17.74 -0.06
CA GLY A 65 6.25 -16.75 -0.49
C GLY A 65 5.56 -16.01 0.65
N VAL A 66 5.72 -14.69 0.66
CA VAL A 66 4.96 -13.82 1.56
C VAL A 66 3.55 -13.65 0.98
N ALA A 67 2.57 -14.29 1.61
CA ALA A 67 1.17 -13.97 1.38
C ALA A 67 0.86 -12.65 2.09
N VAL A 68 0.61 -11.60 1.30
CA VAL A 68 0.04 -10.34 1.81
C VAL A 68 -1.47 -10.46 1.65
N THR A 69 -2.18 -10.81 2.73
CA THR A 69 -3.63 -10.76 2.77
C THR A 69 -4.05 -9.34 3.14
N ALA A 70 -4.80 -8.69 2.25
CA ALA A 70 -5.40 -7.37 2.46
C ALA A 70 -6.74 -7.49 3.19
#